data_AF-A0A661F8J4-F1
#
_entry.id   AF-A0A661F8J4-F1
#
_cell.length_a   1.000
_cell.length_b   1.000
_cell.length_c   1.000
_cell.angle_alpha   90.00
_cell.angle_beta   90.00
_cell.angle_gamma   90.00
#
_symmetry.space_group_name_H-M   'P 1'
#
loop_
_entity.id
_entity.type
_entity.pdbx_description
1 polymer ?
#
loop_
_entity_poly.entity_id
_entity_poly.type
_entity_poly.pdbx_seq_one_letter_code
_entity_poly.pdbx_strand_id
1 'polypeptide(L)'
;MIKKITLLTSSALLAISLHSNSQAGWQDLLGDATDELMKNKDTSQTAASLLNNNEMTNSLKEALANGVESAIKTLGKKDGFMGDSLVRIPLPDSLKMVE
;
A
#
# COMPACT_ATOMS: atom_id res chain seq x y z
N MET A 1 -36.95 13.56 -27.63
CA MET A 1 -36.17 12.30 -27.43
C MET A 1 -34.71 12.53 -27.04
N ILE A 2 -34.22 13.77 -26.95
CA ILE A 2 -32.82 14.10 -26.61
C ILE A 2 -32.44 13.86 -25.13
N LYS A 3 -33.38 14.02 -24.17
CA LYS A 3 -33.10 13.86 -22.73
C LYS A 3 -32.81 12.42 -22.27
N LYS A 4 -33.30 11.40 -22.99
CA LYS A 4 -33.10 9.98 -22.63
C LYS A 4 -31.71 9.47 -23.04
N ILE A 5 -31.11 10.07 -24.08
CA ILE A 5 -29.78 9.69 -24.58
C ILE A 5 -28.67 10.18 -23.63
N THR A 6 -28.84 11.36 -23.00
CA THR A 6 -27.88 11.90 -22.01
C THR A 6 -27.93 11.15 -20.66
N LEU A 7 -29.08 10.57 -20.31
CA LEU A 7 -29.22 9.78 -19.08
C LEU A 7 -28.51 8.43 -19.19
N LEU A 8 -28.42 7.84 -20.40
CA LEU A 8 -27.81 6.54 -20.61
C LEU A 8 -26.27 6.58 -20.64
N THR A 9 -25.68 7.70 -21.08
CA THR A 9 -24.21 7.86 -21.14
C THR A 9 -23.58 8.19 -19.78
N SER A 10 -24.36 8.70 -18.82
CA SER A 10 -23.87 8.98 -17.46
C SER A 10 -23.70 7.71 -16.60
N SER A 11 -24.38 6.61 -16.95
CA SER A 11 -24.30 5.36 -16.18
C SER A 11 -23.08 4.50 -16.52
N ALA A 12 -22.42 4.73 -17.66
CA ALA A 12 -21.25 3.97 -18.10
C ALA A 12 -19.92 4.48 -17.51
N LEU A 13 -19.87 5.76 -17.12
CA LEU A 13 -18.67 6.38 -16.53
C LEU A 13 -18.50 6.09 -15.02
N LEU A 14 -19.50 5.47 -14.37
CA LEU A 14 -19.48 5.15 -12.95
C LEU A 14 -19.01 3.70 -12.64
N ALA A 15 -18.71 2.89 -13.67
CA ALA A 15 -18.35 1.48 -13.49
C ALA A 15 -16.83 1.21 -13.36
N ILE A 16 -15.97 2.22 -13.53
CA ILE A 16 -14.50 2.02 -13.63
C ILE A 16 -13.79 2.29 -12.30
N SER A 17 -14.46 2.87 -11.30
CA SER A 17 -13.83 3.35 -10.06
C SER A 17 -13.66 2.31 -8.94
N LEU A 18 -13.99 1.03 -9.17
CA LEU A 18 -13.85 -0.03 -8.16
C LEU A 18 -12.67 -0.96 -8.48
N HIS A 19 -11.43 -0.47 -8.38
CA HIS A 19 -10.24 -1.32 -8.39
C HIS A 19 -9.39 -1.05 -7.15
N SER A 20 -9.81 -1.59 -6.01
CA SER A 20 -9.00 -1.68 -4.80
C SER A 20 -7.92 -2.75 -5.00
N ASN A 21 -6.74 -2.33 -5.47
CA ASN A 21 -5.57 -3.19 -5.51
C ASN A 21 -4.96 -3.27 -4.11
N SER A 22 -5.30 -4.31 -3.35
CA SER A 22 -4.61 -4.62 -2.09
C SER A 22 -3.26 -5.27 -2.42
N GLN A 23 -2.19 -4.48 -2.44
CA GLN A 23 -0.82 -4.93 -2.74
C GLN A 23 -0.10 -5.28 -1.43
N ALA A 24 -0.24 -6.53 -0.98
CA ALA A 24 0.47 -7.09 0.18
C ALA A 24 1.58 -8.07 -0.26
N GLY A 25 2.37 -7.69 -1.28
CA GLY A 25 3.39 -8.54 -1.91
C GLY A 25 4.79 -7.92 -1.97
N TRP A 26 5.05 -6.83 -1.25
CA TRP A 26 6.30 -6.09 -1.35
C TRP A 26 7.54 -6.91 -0.93
N GLN A 27 7.39 -7.83 0.02
CA GLN A 27 8.47 -8.75 0.40
C GLN A 27 8.75 -9.79 -0.68
N ASP A 28 7.71 -10.30 -1.33
CA ASP A 28 7.82 -11.29 -2.40
C ASP A 28 8.47 -10.67 -3.65
N LEU A 29 8.04 -9.45 -4.02
CA LEU A 29 8.65 -8.66 -5.09
C LEU A 29 10.13 -8.33 -4.82
N LEU A 30 10.48 -8.06 -3.55
CA LEU A 30 11.88 -7.83 -3.18
C LEU A 30 12.69 -9.14 -3.28
N GLY A 31 12.11 -10.26 -2.87
CA GLY A 31 12.70 -11.60 -3.03
C GLY A 31 12.99 -11.92 -4.50
N ASP A 32 11.99 -11.78 -5.36
CA ASP A 32 12.12 -12.00 -6.81
C ASP A 32 13.19 -11.09 -7.44
N ALA A 33 13.23 -9.81 -7.06
CA ALA A 33 14.24 -8.87 -7.56
C ALA A 33 15.65 -9.25 -7.10
N THR A 34 15.81 -9.77 -5.87
CA THR A 34 17.10 -10.26 -5.38
C THR A 34 17.53 -11.55 -6.08
N ASP A 35 16.60 -12.46 -6.38
CA ASP A 35 16.88 -13.69 -7.11
C ASP A 35 17.26 -13.42 -8.57
N GLU A 36 16.60 -12.47 -9.23
CA GLU A 36 16.97 -11.98 -10.57
C GLU A 36 18.38 -11.36 -10.59
N LEU A 37 18.71 -10.54 -9.58
CA LEU A 37 20.03 -9.92 -9.46
C LEU A 37 21.15 -10.94 -9.20
N MET A 38 20.87 -11.98 -8.42
CA MET A 38 21.82 -13.06 -8.14
C MET A 38 22.04 -13.99 -9.34
N LYS A 39 21.05 -14.09 -10.24
CA LYS A 39 21.17 -14.84 -11.51
C LYS A 39 21.97 -14.08 -12.59
N ASN A 40 22.05 -12.75 -12.53
CA ASN A 40 22.81 -11.91 -13.47
C ASN A 40 24.13 -11.38 -12.87
N LYS A 41 25.17 -12.22 -12.93
CA LYS A 41 26.48 -12.01 -12.27
C LYS A 41 27.26 -10.79 -12.77
N ASP A 42 27.10 -10.37 -14.02
CA ASP A 42 27.88 -9.27 -14.62
C ASP A 42 27.38 -7.86 -14.22
N THR A 43 26.11 -7.71 -13.83
CA THR A 43 25.54 -6.42 -13.38
C THR A 43 25.75 -6.18 -11.88
N SER A 44 25.93 -7.25 -11.10
CA SER A 44 26.09 -7.21 -9.64
C SER A 44 27.34 -6.44 -9.18
N GLN A 45 28.45 -6.53 -9.94
CA GLN A 45 29.72 -5.94 -9.53
C GLN A 45 29.79 -4.42 -9.73
N THR A 46 29.09 -3.86 -10.72
CA THR A 46 28.96 -2.39 -10.91
C THR A 46 27.94 -1.78 -9.94
N ALA A 47 26.83 -2.49 -9.66
CA ALA A 47 25.83 -2.04 -8.70
C ALA A 47 26.38 -2.01 -7.26
N ALA A 48 27.18 -3.01 -6.85
CA ALA A 48 27.80 -3.05 -5.53
C ALA A 48 28.81 -1.91 -5.28
N SER A 49 29.44 -1.37 -6.33
CA SER A 49 30.34 -0.20 -6.21
C SER A 49 29.59 1.14 -6.16
N LEU A 50 28.35 1.20 -6.66
CA LEU A 50 27.49 2.38 -6.61
C LEU A 50 26.62 2.44 -5.34
N LEU A 51 26.43 1.31 -4.67
CA LEU A 51 25.60 1.16 -3.48
C LEU A 51 26.50 1.10 -2.25
N ASN A 52 26.76 2.25 -1.63
CA ASN A 52 27.40 2.29 -0.33
C ASN A 52 26.48 1.61 0.71
N ASN A 53 26.90 0.46 1.24
CA ASN A 53 26.09 -0.35 2.17
C ASN A 53 25.57 0.45 3.38
N ASN A 54 26.33 1.42 3.87
CA ASN A 54 25.89 2.28 4.97
C ASN A 54 24.76 3.22 4.57
N GLU A 55 24.79 3.79 3.37
CA GLU A 55 23.74 4.67 2.87
C GLU A 55 22.43 3.91 2.64
N MET A 56 22.50 2.69 2.09
CA MET A 56 21.32 1.85 1.88
C MET A 56 20.67 1.41 3.20
N THR A 57 21.47 0.99 4.18
CA THR A 57 20.93 0.59 5.48
C THR A 57 20.32 1.77 6.23
N ASN A 58 20.92 2.97 6.11
CA ASN A 58 20.38 4.18 6.71
C ASN A 58 19.10 4.66 6.01
N SER A 59 19.05 4.63 4.67
CA SER A 59 17.86 5.03 3.93
C SER A 59 16.68 4.09 4.15
N LEU A 60 16.93 2.77 4.27
CA LEU A 60 15.89 1.81 4.63
C LEU A 60 15.36 2.04 6.05
N LYS A 61 16.26 2.30 7.01
CA LYS A 61 15.87 2.63 8.39
C LYS A 61 15.05 3.92 8.44
N GLU A 62 15.45 4.93 7.69
CA GLU A 62 14.75 6.22 7.61
C GLU A 62 13.37 6.06 6.95
N ALA A 63 13.28 5.31 5.85
CA ALA A 63 12.00 5.00 5.22
C ALA A 63 11.04 4.25 6.16
N LEU A 64 11.55 3.29 6.92
CA LEU A 64 10.78 2.57 7.92
C LEU A 64 10.32 3.49 9.07
N ALA A 65 11.23 4.33 9.58
CA ALA A 65 10.91 5.29 10.64
C ALA A 65 9.80 6.26 10.18
N ASN A 66 9.91 6.81 8.98
CA ASN A 66 8.90 7.69 8.38
C ASN A 66 7.56 6.96 8.16
N GLY A 67 7.59 5.69 7.75
CA GLY A 67 6.39 4.85 7.61
C GLY A 67 5.68 4.63 8.94
N VAL A 68 6.43 4.34 10.00
CA VAL A 68 5.90 4.17 11.35
C VAL A 68 5.36 5.48 11.90
N GLU A 69 6.06 6.59 11.74
CA GLU A 69 5.59 7.92 12.16
C GLU A 69 4.26 8.29 11.48
N SER A 70 4.17 8.05 10.17
CA SER A 70 2.93 8.25 9.40
C SER A 70 1.77 7.40 9.92
N ALA A 71 2.03 6.12 10.21
CA ALA A 71 1.04 5.21 10.78
C ALA A 71 0.55 5.69 12.15
N ILE A 72 1.46 6.12 13.04
CA ILE A 72 1.13 6.65 14.36
C ILE A 72 0.31 7.93 14.23
N LYS A 73 0.73 8.87 13.38
CA LYS A 73 0.02 10.13 13.16
C LYS A 73 -1.40 9.92 12.62
N THR A 74 -1.57 8.92 11.76
CA THR A 74 -2.85 8.65 11.11
C THR A 74 -3.79 7.84 12.02
N LEU A 75 -3.29 6.84 12.72
CA LEU A 75 -4.11 5.92 13.52
C LEU A 75 -4.23 6.35 14.99
N GLY A 76 -3.27 7.10 15.51
CA GLY A 76 -3.26 7.60 16.90
C GLY A 76 -4.13 8.83 17.15
N LYS A 77 -4.66 9.47 16.09
CA LYS A 77 -5.65 10.55 16.23
C LYS A 77 -6.97 10.00 16.82
N LYS A 78 -7.79 10.89 17.38
CA LYS A 78 -9.13 10.50 17.86
C LYS A 78 -9.90 9.81 16.73
N ASP A 79 -10.45 8.63 17.05
CA ASP A 79 -11.18 7.75 16.13
C ASP A 79 -10.35 7.29 14.90
N GLY A 80 -9.02 7.44 14.90
CA GLY A 80 -8.14 7.02 13.82
C GLY A 80 -8.09 5.51 13.65
N PHE A 81 -7.72 4.79 14.71
CA PHE A 81 -7.73 3.32 14.70
C PHE A 81 -9.15 2.75 14.68
N MET A 82 -10.05 3.24 15.53
CA MET A 82 -11.42 2.69 15.65
C MET A 82 -12.31 3.01 14.44
N GLY A 83 -12.04 4.11 13.72
CA GLY A 83 -12.80 4.53 12.54
C GLY A 83 -12.30 3.91 11.24
N ASP A 84 -11.10 3.32 11.21
CA ASP A 84 -10.54 2.68 10.03
C ASP A 84 -10.89 1.18 9.99
N SER A 85 -11.79 0.80 9.08
CA SER A 85 -12.25 -0.59 8.92
C SER A 85 -11.15 -1.58 8.51
N LEU A 86 -10.03 -1.11 7.97
CA LEU A 86 -8.93 -1.97 7.52
C LEU A 86 -8.04 -2.43 8.67
N VAL A 87 -7.96 -1.65 9.75
CA VAL A 87 -7.05 -1.93 10.87
C VAL A 87 -7.76 -2.06 12.22
N ARG A 88 -9.00 -1.56 12.37
CA ARG A 88 -9.78 -1.72 13.60
C ARG A 88 -10.04 -3.20 13.87
N ILE A 89 -10.01 -3.57 15.14
CA ILE A 89 -10.50 -4.89 15.56
C ILE A 89 -12.04 -4.88 15.44
N PRO A 90 -12.64 -5.78 14.64
CA PRO A 90 -14.09 -5.83 14.50
C PRO A 90 -14.74 -6.27 15.81
N LEU A 91 -15.89 -5.66 16.14
CA LEU A 91 -16.64 -6.00 17.33
C LEU A 91 -17.32 -7.37 17.18
N PRO A 92 -17.44 -8.16 18.26
CA PRO A 92 -18.17 -9.41 18.25
C PRO A 92 -19.66 -9.16 18.02
N ASP A 93 -20.37 -10.13 17.43
CA ASP A 93 -21.75 -9.97 16.97
C ASP A 93 -22.74 -9.56 18.07
N SER A 94 -22.46 -9.92 19.33
CA SER A 94 -23.26 -9.52 20.49
C SER A 94 -23.19 -8.02 20.82
N LEU A 95 -22.16 -7.31 20.33
CA LEU A 95 -21.91 -5.89 20.61
C LEU A 95 -22.09 -4.99 19.39
N LYS A 96 -22.32 -5.55 18.19
CA LYS A 96 -22.63 -4.79 16.97
C LYS A 96 -23.97 -4.03 17.03
N MET A 97 -24.83 -4.35 18.00
CA MET A 97 -26.16 -3.71 18.16
C MET A 97 -26.12 -2.29 18.73
N VAL A 98 -24.97 -1.80 19.21
CA VAL A 98 -24.84 -0.48 19.87
C VAL A 98 -23.97 0.48 19.04
N GLU A 99 -23.73 0.14 17.77
CA GLU A 99 -23.05 1.00 16.78
C GLU A 99 -23.92 2.18 16.32
#